data_AF-A0AAE0W5H3-F1
#
_entry.id   AF-A0AAE0W5H3-F1
#
_cell.length_a   1.000
_cell.length_b   1.000
_cell.length_c   1.000
_cell.angle_alpha   90.00
_cell.angle_beta   90.00
_cell.angle_gamma   90.00
#
_symmetry.space_group_name_H-M   'P 1'
#
loop_
_entity.id
_entity.type
_entity.pdbx_description
1 polymer ?
#
loop_
_entity_poly.entity_id
_entity_poly.type
_entity_poly.pdbx_seq_one_letter_code
_entity_poly.pdbx_strand_id
1 'polypeptide(L)'
;MKPKKIVKRKAKNRKTKSSIMFDETARVEFLTGFKKRKDERRKKAHEQMERKQKEEHKEWKRKRKELMLNRAKNHQSVPEDLKELVSQSVEVKELPNHTITIVDMSDIDIAGCKGLHLGKNKFADSKDFSNEAGQVILPRQEDNKKALKRLDHKHLKNEHLKRKNWQHKHGHKHKHASKKEKIRSGHKTHRH
;
A
#
# COMPACT_ATOMS: atom_id res chain seq x y z
N MET A 1 -9.16 29.48 -71.66
CA MET A 1 -9.62 29.22 -70.28
C MET A 1 -9.78 30.54 -69.53
N LYS A 2 -10.92 30.79 -68.87
CA LYS A 2 -11.16 32.07 -68.17
C LYS A 2 -10.46 32.08 -66.80
N PRO A 3 -9.81 33.18 -66.39
CA PRO A 3 -9.11 33.24 -65.11
C PRO A 3 -10.10 33.16 -63.93
N LYS A 4 -9.79 32.33 -62.93
CA LYS A 4 -10.60 32.21 -61.71
C LYS A 4 -10.57 33.52 -60.95
N LYS A 5 -11.73 34.15 -60.73
CA LYS A 5 -11.88 35.38 -59.94
C LYS A 5 -11.43 35.15 -58.50
N ILE A 6 -10.49 35.95 -58.02
CA ILE A 6 -10.05 35.95 -56.63
C ILE A 6 -11.18 36.54 -55.77
N VAL A 7 -11.85 35.70 -55.00
CA VAL A 7 -12.91 36.14 -54.08
C VAL A 7 -12.27 36.82 -52.87
N LYS A 8 -12.48 38.13 -52.72
CA LYS A 8 -12.02 38.88 -51.54
C LYS A 8 -12.77 38.36 -50.30
N ARG A 9 -12.04 37.87 -49.30
CA ARG A 9 -12.63 37.41 -48.03
C ARG A 9 -13.25 38.59 -47.29
N LYS A 10 -14.51 38.45 -46.84
CA LYS A 10 -15.20 39.46 -46.04
C LYS A 10 -14.44 39.71 -44.73
N ALA A 11 -14.35 40.97 -44.31
CA ALA A 11 -13.66 41.34 -43.08
C ALA A 11 -14.34 40.68 -41.86
N LYS A 12 -13.56 39.99 -41.03
CA LYS A 12 -14.08 39.35 -39.81
C LYS A 12 -14.54 40.42 -38.82
N ASN A 13 -15.80 40.33 -38.37
CA ASN A 13 -16.36 41.22 -37.37
C ASN A 13 -15.52 41.16 -36.08
N ARG A 14 -14.91 42.28 -35.69
CA ARG A 14 -14.05 42.36 -34.50
C ARG A 14 -14.86 42.36 -33.20
N LYS A 15 -16.16 42.69 -33.25
CA LYS A 15 -17.05 42.79 -32.08
C LYS A 15 -17.38 41.43 -31.44
N THR A 16 -17.32 40.36 -32.21
CA THR A 16 -17.61 38.98 -31.72
C THR A 16 -16.35 38.21 -31.33
N LYS A 17 -15.17 38.85 -31.35
CA LYS A 17 -13.92 38.18 -30.96
C LYS A 17 -13.80 38.18 -29.44
N SER A 18 -13.76 37.00 -28.83
CA SER A 18 -13.35 36.83 -27.44
C SER A 18 -11.83 36.74 -27.34
N SER A 19 -11.25 37.49 -26.40
CA SER A 19 -9.83 37.37 -26.05
C SER A 19 -9.68 36.38 -24.91
N ILE A 20 -8.97 35.27 -25.17
CA ILE A 20 -8.58 34.33 -24.13
C ILE A 20 -7.30 34.87 -23.50
N MET A 21 -7.43 35.49 -22.33
CA MET A 21 -6.31 35.95 -21.52
C MET A 21 -6.11 34.94 -20.39
N PHE A 22 -4.87 34.56 -20.15
CA PHE A 22 -4.54 33.76 -18.99
C PHE A 22 -4.53 34.66 -17.76
N ASP A 23 -5.14 34.17 -16.68
CA ASP A 23 -4.85 34.71 -15.36
C ASP A 23 -3.39 34.38 -15.02
N GLU A 24 -2.58 35.42 -14.90
CA GLU A 24 -1.15 35.29 -14.65
C GLU A 24 -0.88 34.62 -13.30
N THR A 25 -1.74 34.83 -12.31
CA THR A 25 -1.59 34.24 -10.97
C THR A 25 -1.81 32.73 -11.00
N ALA A 26 -2.92 32.30 -11.63
CA ALA A 26 -3.23 30.89 -11.86
C ALA A 26 -2.17 30.22 -12.75
N ARG A 27 -1.63 30.94 -13.73
CA ARG A 27 -0.53 30.45 -14.57
C ARG A 27 0.74 30.20 -13.76
N VAL A 28 1.14 31.15 -12.91
CA VAL A 28 2.32 31.00 -12.04
C VAL A 28 2.13 29.83 -11.08
N GLU A 29 0.95 29.69 -10.46
CA GLU A 29 0.65 28.55 -9.60
C GLU A 29 0.67 27.22 -10.37
N PHE A 30 0.12 27.18 -11.58
CA PHE A 30 0.16 25.98 -12.40
C PHE A 30 1.59 25.58 -12.77
N LEU A 31 2.42 26.55 -13.16
CA LEU A 31 3.81 26.32 -13.59
C LEU A 31 4.76 26.02 -12.43
N THR A 32 4.55 26.58 -11.24
CA THR A 32 5.45 26.34 -10.09
C THR A 32 4.90 25.28 -9.13
N GLY A 33 3.59 25.03 -9.14
CA GLY A 33 2.87 24.13 -8.24
C GLY A 33 3.02 22.63 -8.54
N PHE A 34 3.99 22.19 -9.35
CA PHE A 34 4.19 20.76 -9.64
C PHE A 34 4.43 19.93 -8.38
N LYS A 35 5.15 20.48 -7.40
CA LYS A 35 5.41 19.82 -6.12
C LYS A 35 4.12 19.67 -5.31
N LYS A 36 3.32 20.74 -5.19
CA LYS A 36 1.99 20.71 -4.56
C LYS A 36 1.12 19.62 -5.17
N ARG A 37 0.97 19.62 -6.50
CA ARG A 37 0.19 18.60 -7.24
C ARG A 37 0.73 17.18 -7.06
N LYS A 38 2.05 17.00 -6.98
CA LYS A 38 2.66 15.69 -6.73
C LYS A 38 2.32 15.20 -5.33
N ASP A 39 2.38 16.07 -4.34
CA ASP A 39 2.07 15.73 -2.95
C ASP A 39 0.56 15.52 -2.73
N GLU A 40 -0.30 16.28 -3.39
CA GLU A 40 -1.75 16.04 -3.46
C GLU A 40 -2.07 14.66 -4.03
N ARG A 41 -1.46 14.30 -5.17
CA ARG A 41 -1.64 12.96 -5.75
C ARG A 41 -1.18 11.86 -4.80
N ARG A 42 -0.05 12.03 -4.12
CA ARG A 42 0.45 11.07 -3.13
C ARG A 42 -0.48 10.95 -1.93
N LYS A 43 -0.96 12.06 -1.40
CA LYS A 43 -1.92 12.10 -0.29
C LYS A 43 -3.22 11.40 -0.68
N LYS A 44 -3.77 11.69 -1.86
CA LYS A 44 -4.97 11.03 -2.38
C LYS A 44 -4.78 9.53 -2.53
N ALA A 45 -3.64 9.09 -3.06
CA ALA A 45 -3.33 7.66 -3.18
C ALA A 45 -3.23 6.99 -1.80
N HIS A 46 -2.57 7.63 -0.83
CA HIS A 46 -2.46 7.12 0.54
C HIS A 46 -3.83 6.99 1.21
N GLU A 47 -4.66 8.03 1.14
CA GLU A 47 -6.01 8.04 1.70
C GLU A 47 -6.90 6.96 1.06
N GLN A 48 -6.80 6.77 -0.25
CA GLN A 48 -7.51 5.69 -0.94
C GLN A 48 -7.06 4.29 -0.49
N MET A 49 -5.76 4.08 -0.27
CA MET A 49 -5.27 2.81 0.26
C MET A 49 -5.74 2.57 1.70
N GLU A 50 -5.65 3.59 2.55
CA GLU A 50 -6.09 3.49 3.95
C GLU A 50 -7.60 3.20 4.05
N ARG A 51 -8.40 3.85 3.19
CA ARG A 51 -9.84 3.59 3.11
C ARG A 51 -10.15 2.15 2.71
N LYS A 52 -9.47 1.64 1.67
CA LYS A 52 -9.63 0.23 1.25
C LYS A 52 -9.28 -0.75 2.36
N GLN A 53 -8.16 -0.54 3.06
CA GLN A 53 -7.75 -1.39 4.19
C GLN A 53 -8.80 -1.38 5.32
N LYS A 54 -9.38 -0.22 5.64
CA LYS A 54 -10.43 -0.12 6.67
C LYS A 54 -11.71 -0.84 6.25
N GLU A 55 -12.11 -0.70 4.99
CA GLU A 55 -13.29 -1.37 4.43
C GLU A 55 -13.09 -2.90 4.41
N GLU A 56 -11.92 -3.38 3.98
CA GLU A 56 -11.56 -4.80 4.00
C GLU A 56 -11.57 -5.38 5.42
N HIS A 57 -11.00 -4.67 6.39
CA HIS A 57 -11.02 -5.09 7.80
C HIS A 57 -12.44 -5.17 8.36
N LYS A 58 -13.29 -4.20 8.00
CA LYS A 58 -14.70 -4.19 8.42
C LYS A 58 -15.45 -5.38 7.82
N GLU A 59 -15.25 -5.67 6.54
CA GLU A 59 -15.85 -6.83 5.88
C GLU A 59 -15.34 -8.15 6.47
N TRP A 60 -14.05 -8.26 6.78
CA TRP A 60 -13.50 -9.44 7.43
C TRP A 60 -14.12 -9.68 8.82
N LYS A 61 -14.26 -8.62 9.63
CA LYS A 61 -14.94 -8.71 10.93
C LYS A 61 -16.40 -9.13 10.79
N ARG A 62 -17.11 -8.58 9.79
CA ARG A 62 -18.51 -8.94 9.52
C ARG A 62 -18.62 -10.42 9.14
N LYS A 63 -17.82 -10.88 8.18
CA LYS A 63 -17.76 -12.29 7.75
C LYS A 63 -17.41 -13.22 8.92
N ARG A 64 -16.45 -12.83 9.77
CA ARG A 64 -16.09 -13.62 10.95
C ARG A 64 -17.25 -13.76 11.93
N LYS A 65 -17.98 -12.67 12.21
CA LYS A 65 -19.16 -12.70 13.08
C LYS A 65 -20.27 -13.58 12.50
N GLU A 66 -20.50 -13.47 11.19
CA GLU A 66 -21.49 -14.29 10.47
C GLU A 66 -21.13 -15.79 10.51
N LEU A 67 -19.87 -16.14 10.25
CA LEU A 67 -19.37 -17.51 10.36
C LEU A 67 -19.52 -18.06 11.79
N MET A 68 -19.20 -17.25 12.80
CA MET A 68 -19.36 -17.65 14.20
C MET A 68 -20.84 -17.89 14.55
N LEU A 69 -21.74 -17.01 14.09
CA LEU A 69 -23.17 -17.15 14.29
C LEU A 69 -23.73 -18.39 13.58
N ASN A 70 -23.33 -18.62 12.33
CA ASN A 70 -23.74 -19.80 11.56
C ASN A 70 -23.22 -21.09 12.21
N ARG A 71 -21.97 -21.09 12.69
CA ARG A 71 -21.43 -22.22 13.46
C ARG A 71 -22.23 -22.46 14.74
N ALA A 72 -22.56 -21.41 15.49
CA ALA A 72 -23.36 -21.54 16.70
C ALA A 72 -24.76 -22.11 16.41
N LYS A 73 -25.45 -21.61 15.37
CA LYS A 73 -26.75 -22.13 14.93
C LYS A 73 -26.68 -23.62 14.56
N ASN A 74 -25.69 -24.02 13.77
CA ASN A 74 -25.51 -25.41 13.37
C ASN A 74 -25.16 -26.33 14.55
N HIS A 75 -24.48 -25.80 15.58
CA HIS A 75 -24.06 -26.58 16.75
C HIS A 75 -25.13 -26.66 17.85
N GLN A 76 -26.17 -25.81 17.78
CA GLN A 76 -27.27 -25.80 18.75
C GLN A 76 -28.38 -26.83 18.44
N SER A 77 -28.33 -27.52 17.30
CA SER A 77 -29.40 -28.42 16.88
C SER A 77 -29.01 -29.90 16.86
N VAL A 78 -28.15 -30.37 17.76
CA VAL A 78 -28.07 -31.84 17.98
C VAL A 78 -29.41 -32.22 18.65
N PRO A 79 -30.30 -32.94 17.95
CA PRO A 79 -31.55 -33.42 18.54
C PRO A 79 -31.23 -34.22 19.81
N GLU A 80 -32.07 -34.11 20.82
CA GLU A 80 -31.89 -34.81 22.10
C GLU A 80 -31.72 -36.34 21.87
N ASP A 81 -32.45 -36.89 20.91
CA ASP A 81 -32.39 -38.29 20.46
C ASP A 81 -31.02 -38.72 19.93
N LEU A 82 -30.25 -37.83 19.30
CA LEU A 82 -28.88 -38.12 18.82
C LEU A 82 -27.83 -37.93 19.92
N LYS A 83 -28.14 -37.17 20.96
CA LYS A 83 -27.24 -36.93 22.08
C LYS A 83 -27.06 -38.19 22.93
N GLU A 84 -28.11 -39.00 23.05
CA GLU A 84 -28.06 -40.29 23.71
C GLU A 84 -27.22 -41.30 22.91
N LEU A 85 -27.38 -41.38 21.58
CA LEU A 85 -26.54 -42.23 20.72
C LEU A 85 -25.04 -41.86 20.77
N VAL A 86 -24.70 -40.57 20.76
CA VAL A 86 -23.30 -40.10 20.89
C VAL A 86 -22.74 -40.37 22.29
N SER A 87 -23.59 -40.38 23.31
CA SER A 87 -23.18 -40.75 24.67
C SER A 87 -23.02 -42.27 24.81
N GLN A 88 -23.81 -43.06 24.09
CA GLN A 88 -23.72 -44.53 24.07
C GLN A 88 -22.42 -45.02 23.40
N SER A 89 -21.84 -44.27 22.46
CA SER A 89 -20.55 -44.63 21.83
C SER A 89 -19.33 -44.40 22.74
N VAL A 90 -19.50 -43.71 23.86
CA VAL A 90 -18.41 -43.40 24.81
C VAL A 90 -18.78 -43.92 26.19
N GLU A 91 -18.36 -45.14 26.51
CA GLU A 91 -18.63 -45.75 27.80
C GLU A 91 -17.58 -45.29 28.83
N VAL A 92 -18.00 -44.48 29.81
CA VAL A 92 -17.13 -44.04 30.92
C VAL A 92 -17.29 -45.01 32.08
N LYS A 93 -16.21 -45.72 32.46
CA LYS A 93 -16.17 -46.59 33.63
C LYS A 93 -15.31 -45.97 34.73
N GLU A 94 -15.91 -45.78 35.90
CA GLU A 94 -15.20 -45.37 37.12
C GLU A 94 -14.63 -46.61 37.83
N LEU A 95 -13.30 -46.66 37.95
CA LEU A 95 -12.57 -47.66 38.74
C LEU A 95 -12.14 -47.01 40.07
N PRO A 96 -11.79 -47.79 41.10
CA PRO A 96 -11.53 -47.26 42.45
C PRO A 96 -10.46 -46.16 42.54
N ASN A 97 -9.52 -46.14 41.59
CA ASN A 97 -8.38 -45.21 41.60
C ASN A 97 -8.31 -44.29 40.36
N HIS A 98 -9.14 -44.51 39.32
CA HIS A 98 -9.10 -43.75 38.08
C HIS A 98 -10.36 -43.98 37.22
N THR A 99 -10.59 -43.09 36.25
CA THR A 99 -11.71 -43.21 35.31
C THR A 99 -11.16 -43.53 33.92
N ILE A 100 -11.75 -44.52 33.25
CA ILE A 100 -11.42 -44.87 31.86
C ILE A 100 -12.59 -44.56 30.93
N THR A 101 -12.28 -44.01 29.76
CA THR A 101 -13.20 -43.80 28.64
C THR A 101 -12.94 -44.86 27.59
N ILE A 102 -13.92 -45.71 27.35
CA ILE A 102 -13.88 -46.75 26.33
C ILE A 102 -14.49 -46.15 25.06
N VAL A 103 -13.71 -46.10 23.99
CA VAL A 103 -14.09 -45.59 22.67
C VAL A 103 -13.66 -46.63 21.64
N ASP A 104 -14.47 -46.82 20.59
CA ASP A 104 -14.17 -47.79 19.55
C ASP A 104 -12.91 -47.37 18.75
N MET A 105 -12.11 -48.36 18.31
CA MET A 105 -10.79 -48.10 17.71
C MET A 105 -10.88 -47.30 16.39
N SER A 106 -12.02 -47.36 15.72
CA SER A 106 -12.33 -46.63 14.48
C SER A 106 -12.50 -45.12 14.70
N ASP A 107 -12.95 -44.70 15.89
CA ASP A 107 -13.21 -43.30 16.21
C ASP A 107 -11.95 -42.56 16.70
N ILE A 108 -10.98 -43.33 17.21
CA ILE A 108 -9.68 -42.85 17.66
C ILE A 108 -8.84 -42.51 16.43
N ASP A 109 -8.54 -41.23 16.26
CA ASP A 109 -7.69 -40.73 15.19
C ASP A 109 -6.20 -40.97 15.50
N ILE A 110 -5.77 -42.22 15.39
CA ILE A 110 -4.38 -42.66 15.64
C ILE A 110 -3.42 -42.03 14.61
N ALA A 111 -3.91 -41.80 13.38
CA ALA A 111 -3.14 -41.21 12.29
C ALA A 111 -3.01 -39.67 12.40
N GLY A 112 -3.71 -39.03 13.36
CA GLY A 112 -3.66 -37.60 13.60
C GLY A 112 -4.38 -36.73 12.57
N CYS A 113 -5.20 -37.30 11.67
CA CYS A 113 -5.91 -36.60 10.59
C CYS A 113 -6.82 -35.45 11.08
N LYS A 114 -7.34 -35.51 12.31
CA LYS A 114 -8.18 -34.51 12.99
C LYS A 114 -7.36 -33.43 13.73
N GLY A 115 -6.04 -33.40 13.55
CA GLY A 115 -5.18 -32.30 14.01
C GLY A 115 -4.53 -32.49 15.38
N LEU A 116 -4.48 -33.72 15.89
CA LEU A 116 -3.74 -34.05 17.13
C LEU A 116 -2.26 -34.39 16.87
N HIS A 117 -1.75 -34.14 15.67
CA HIS A 117 -0.32 -34.20 15.39
C HIS A 117 0.32 -32.85 15.75
N LEU A 118 1.41 -32.86 16.53
CA LEU A 118 2.31 -31.71 16.57
C LEU A 118 2.77 -31.47 15.14
N GLY A 119 2.36 -30.35 14.54
CA GLY A 119 2.70 -30.01 13.16
C GLY A 119 4.21 -30.06 12.92
N LYS A 120 4.63 -30.05 11.65
CA LYS A 120 6.07 -30.07 11.30
C LYS A 120 6.81 -28.96 12.06
N ASN A 121 7.77 -29.35 12.92
CA ASN A 121 8.64 -28.40 13.63
C ASN A 121 9.37 -27.53 12.58
N LYS A 122 8.96 -26.27 12.46
CA LYS A 122 9.61 -25.29 11.60
C LYS A 122 10.73 -24.64 12.42
N PHE A 123 11.96 -25.10 12.24
CA PHE A 123 13.11 -24.29 12.63
C PHE A 123 13.11 -23.06 11.74
N ALA A 124 13.20 -21.88 12.37
CA ALA A 124 13.12 -20.59 11.70
C ALA A 124 14.42 -20.28 10.96
N ASP A 125 14.69 -21.01 9.88
CA ASP A 125 15.62 -20.56 8.86
C ASP A 125 15.00 -20.74 7.49
N SER A 126 15.13 -19.66 6.72
CA SER A 126 14.68 -19.47 5.34
C SER A 126 13.18 -19.16 5.13
N LYS A 127 13.01 -17.93 4.62
CA LYS A 127 11.90 -17.39 3.83
C LYS A 127 11.14 -18.50 3.10
N ASP A 128 9.84 -18.62 3.41
CA ASP A 128 8.75 -18.75 2.43
C ASP A 128 7.43 -18.78 3.21
N PHE A 129 6.69 -17.67 3.15
CA PHE A 129 5.35 -17.55 3.76
C PHE A 129 4.29 -17.90 2.71
N SER A 130 4.17 -19.18 2.39
CA SER A 130 2.98 -19.73 1.75
C SER A 130 2.88 -21.22 2.02
N ASN A 131 1.81 -21.64 2.69
CA ASN A 131 1.38 -23.04 2.72
C ASN A 131 0.03 -23.14 2.00
N GLU A 132 -0.14 -24.21 1.22
CA GLU A 132 -1.25 -24.51 0.29
C GLU A 132 -2.64 -24.71 0.92
N ALA A 133 -2.84 -24.40 2.21
CA ALA A 133 -4.10 -24.64 2.92
C ALA A 133 -4.78 -23.37 3.46
N GLY A 134 -4.43 -22.18 2.97
CA GLY A 134 -5.24 -20.96 3.14
C GLY A 134 -5.45 -20.44 4.58
N GLN A 135 -4.74 -20.94 5.59
CA GLN A 135 -4.82 -20.39 6.95
C GLN A 135 -3.76 -19.30 7.18
N VAL A 136 -4.24 -18.09 7.51
CA VAL A 136 -3.43 -16.94 7.90
C VAL A 136 -2.96 -17.11 9.34
N ILE A 137 -1.69 -17.48 9.54
CA ILE A 137 -1.03 -17.40 10.84
C ILE A 137 -0.79 -15.92 11.14
N LEU A 138 -1.56 -15.34 12.06
CA LEU A 138 -1.34 -13.97 12.53
C LEU A 138 -0.08 -13.94 13.40
N PRO A 139 0.97 -13.18 13.03
CA PRO A 139 2.20 -13.11 13.80
C PRO A 139 1.96 -12.50 15.19
N ARG A 140 2.58 -13.09 16.22
CA ARG A 140 2.57 -12.61 17.61
C ARG A 140 3.03 -11.15 17.63
N GLN A 141 2.27 -10.27 18.30
CA GLN A 141 2.46 -8.81 18.21
C GLN A 141 3.85 -8.32 18.65
N GLU A 142 4.58 -9.10 19.43
CA GLU A 142 5.90 -8.74 19.96
C GLU A 142 7.03 -8.85 18.92
N ASP A 143 6.94 -9.81 17.99
CA ASP A 143 7.97 -10.04 16.97
C ASP A 143 7.92 -8.99 15.86
N ASN A 144 6.74 -8.39 15.64
CA ASN A 144 6.52 -7.36 14.63
C ASN A 144 7.26 -6.06 14.95
N LYS A 145 7.43 -5.70 16.24
CA LYS A 145 8.07 -4.42 16.63
C LYS A 145 9.56 -4.38 16.27
N LYS A 146 10.27 -5.51 16.37
CA LYS A 146 11.70 -5.60 16.00
C LYS A 146 11.89 -5.67 14.48
N ALA A 147 10.99 -6.33 13.76
CA ALA A 147 11.00 -6.38 12.30
C ALA A 147 10.66 -5.03 11.65
N LEU A 148 9.66 -4.30 12.17
CA LEU A 148 9.28 -2.96 11.69
C LEU A 148 10.42 -1.95 11.87
N LYS A 149 11.12 -1.95 13.02
CA LYS A 149 12.30 -1.10 13.24
C LYS A 149 13.44 -1.39 12.26
N ARG A 150 13.62 -2.66 11.85
CA ARG A 150 14.65 -3.07 10.88
C ARG A 150 14.33 -2.64 9.44
N LEU A 151 13.06 -2.48 9.10
CA LEU A 151 12.62 -2.01 7.77
C LEU A 151 12.78 -0.49 7.63
N ASP A 152 12.50 0.27 8.69
CA ASP A 152 12.64 1.74 8.69
C ASP A 152 14.09 2.19 8.48
N HIS A 153 15.05 1.56 9.18
CA HIS A 153 16.47 1.92 9.05
C HIS A 153 17.09 1.64 7.67
N LYS A 154 16.51 0.74 6.87
CA LYS A 154 17.01 0.44 5.51
C LYS A 154 16.57 1.50 4.49
N HIS A 155 15.42 2.14 4.69
CA HIS A 155 14.95 3.21 3.80
C HIS A 155 15.71 4.53 4.01
N LEU A 156 16.05 4.86 5.26
CA LEU A 156 16.81 6.07 5.61
C LEU A 156 18.26 6.07 5.07
N LYS A 157 18.91 4.91 4.97
CA LYS A 157 20.30 4.82 4.45
C LYS A 157 20.39 5.07 2.94
N ASN A 158 19.34 4.73 2.18
CA ASN A 158 19.32 4.91 0.72
C ASN A 158 19.04 6.35 0.28
N GLU A 159 18.40 7.19 1.09
CA GLU A 159 18.28 8.62 0.81
C GLU A 159 19.59 9.38 1.05
N HIS A 160 20.34 9.04 2.11
CA HIS A 160 21.54 9.77 2.48
C HIS A 160 22.69 9.59 1.47
N LEU A 161 22.81 8.40 0.86
CA LEU A 161 23.76 8.16 -0.24
C LEU A 161 23.39 8.93 -1.53
N LYS A 162 22.10 9.13 -1.81
CA LYS A 162 21.66 9.90 -2.99
C LYS A 162 21.94 11.40 -2.86
N ARG A 163 21.92 11.95 -1.64
CA ARG A 163 22.21 13.37 -1.37
C ARG A 163 23.70 13.69 -1.49
N LYS A 164 24.61 12.79 -1.06
CA LYS A 164 26.07 12.99 -1.20
C LYS A 164 26.54 12.97 -2.67
N ASN A 165 25.99 12.08 -3.51
CA ASN A 165 26.39 12.00 -4.92
C ASN A 165 25.92 13.17 -5.81
N TRP A 166 25.02 14.04 -5.32
CA TRP A 166 24.57 15.21 -6.07
C TRP A 166 25.45 16.46 -5.81
N GLN A 167 26.09 16.55 -4.63
CA GLN A 167 26.94 17.69 -4.30
C GLN A 167 28.31 17.65 -4.99
N HIS A 168 28.85 16.48 -5.34
CA HIS A 168 30.13 16.38 -6.05
C HIS A 168 30.06 16.70 -7.55
N LYS A 169 28.86 16.84 -8.16
CA LYS A 169 28.72 17.07 -9.61
C LYS A 169 28.60 18.55 -10.02
N HIS A 170 28.43 19.47 -9.07
CA HIS A 170 28.25 20.90 -9.37
C HIS A 170 29.38 21.82 -8.85
N GLY A 171 30.46 21.25 -8.30
CA GLY A 171 31.53 22.03 -7.63
C GLY A 171 32.63 22.64 -8.50
N HIS A 172 32.59 22.52 -9.84
CA HIS A 172 33.70 22.96 -10.70
C HIS A 172 33.26 23.79 -11.92
N LYS A 173 32.51 24.89 -11.77
CA LYS A 173 32.32 25.87 -12.87
C LYS A 173 32.14 27.33 -12.41
N HIS A 174 33.00 27.87 -11.54
CA HIS A 174 33.06 29.33 -11.35
C HIS A 174 34.48 29.80 -11.01
N LYS A 175 35.37 29.89 -12.01
CA LYS A 175 36.64 30.64 -11.88
C LYS A 175 37.13 31.30 -13.18
N HIS A 176 36.27 31.84 -14.06
CA HIS A 176 36.75 32.76 -15.12
C HIS A 176 35.69 33.81 -15.47
N ALA A 177 35.52 34.83 -14.63
CA ALA A 177 34.74 36.02 -14.99
C ALA A 177 35.17 37.24 -14.15
N SER A 178 36.44 37.64 -14.22
CA SER A 178 36.91 38.90 -13.66
C SER A 178 38.09 39.48 -14.45
N LYS A 179 37.91 39.68 -15.77
CA LYS A 179 38.84 40.51 -16.55
C LYS A 179 38.22 41.04 -17.84
N LYS A 180 37.12 41.79 -17.76
CA LYS A 180 36.64 42.58 -18.91
C LYS A 180 35.74 43.77 -18.55
N GLU A 181 36.07 44.49 -17.48
CA GLU A 181 35.56 45.85 -17.25
C GLU A 181 36.74 46.77 -16.94
N LYS A 182 37.43 47.23 -17.99
CA LYS A 182 38.38 48.36 -17.89
C LYS A 182 38.66 49.09 -19.22
N ILE A 183 37.80 48.95 -20.24
CA ILE A 183 38.02 49.57 -21.57
C ILE A 183 36.86 50.48 -22.04
N ARG A 184 35.82 50.72 -21.22
CA ARG A 184 34.66 51.57 -21.64
C ARG A 184 34.55 52.92 -20.94
N SER A 185 35.61 53.44 -20.34
CA SER A 185 35.67 54.81 -19.81
C SER A 185 36.76 55.62 -20.50
N GLY A 186 36.51 56.05 -21.73
CA GLY A 186 37.48 56.87 -22.45
C GLY A 186 37.12 57.15 -23.90
N HIS A 187 35.98 57.77 -24.17
CA HIS A 187 35.74 58.54 -25.39
C HIS A 187 34.79 59.70 -25.04
N LYS A 188 35.36 60.84 -24.64
CA LYS A 188 34.68 62.14 -24.63
C LYS A 188 34.95 62.76 -26.01
N THR A 189 33.91 62.97 -26.81
CA THR A 189 34.00 63.80 -28.01
C THR A 189 33.61 65.23 -27.63
N HIS A 190 34.56 66.15 -27.80
CA HIS A 190 34.28 67.59 -27.80
C HIS A 190 33.60 67.94 -29.13
N ARG A 191 32.52 68.71 -29.07
CA ARG A 191 31.90 69.35 -30.23
C ARG A 191 32.10 70.84 -30.05
N HIS A 192 32.94 71.41 -30.91
CA HIS A 192 33.01 72.85 -31.18
C HIS A 192 31.83 73.26 -32.05
#